data_AF-A0A3C1WQ64-F1
#
_entry.id   AF-A0A3C1WQ64-F1
#
_cell.length_a   1.000
_cell.length_b   1.000
_cell.length_c   1.000
_cell.angle_alpha   90.00
_cell.angle_beta   90.00
_cell.angle_gamma   90.00
#
_symmetry.space_group_name_H-M   'P 1'
#
loop_
_entity.id
_entity.type
_entity.pdbx_description
1 polymer ?
#
loop_
_entity_poly.entity_id
_entity_poly.type
_entity_poly.pdbx_seq_one_letter_code
_entity_poly.pdbx_strand_id
1 'polypeptide(L)'
;MTHKPVIGIIGGGQLGRMFIEEALRYNIECIIVDADKNCPASVIAHEHIVGSISEAAPLMQLAEKCDVLTYEIEHIYIDALLELEKKGKKLIPSPKILQMIQDKGAQKNFYRSNNIPTADFEIASSPAEWKNILQKKNWNRFAAKLCRDGYDGKG
;
A
#
# COMPACT_ATOMS: atom_id res chain seq x y z
N MET A 1 9.52 -24.04 23.94
CA MET A 1 10.18 -22.79 23.51
C MET A 1 9.10 -21.84 23.08
N THR A 2 9.11 -20.60 23.56
CA THR A 2 8.12 -19.58 23.16
C THR A 2 8.43 -19.15 21.72
N HIS A 3 7.48 -19.33 20.81
CA HIS A 3 7.56 -18.84 19.44
C HIS A 3 7.83 -17.33 19.46
N LYS A 4 8.93 -16.87 18.84
CA LYS A 4 9.26 -15.45 18.73
C LYS A 4 8.49 -14.88 17.53
N PRO A 5 7.62 -13.88 17.71
CA PRO A 5 6.85 -13.34 16.60
C PRO A 5 7.75 -12.74 15.51
N VAL A 6 7.37 -12.97 14.25
CA VAL A 6 8.06 -12.44 13.07
C VAL A 6 7.13 -11.53 12.27
N ILE A 7 7.56 -10.30 12.02
CA ILE A 7 6.87 -9.33 11.16
C ILE A 7 7.55 -9.32 9.80
N GLY A 8 6.80 -9.57 8.74
CA GLY A 8 7.24 -9.35 7.37
C GLY A 8 6.86 -7.95 6.91
N ILE A 9 7.80 -7.18 6.36
CA ILE A 9 7.60 -5.81 5.88
C ILE A 9 7.82 -5.81 4.37
N ILE A 10 6.81 -5.39 3.62
CA ILE A 10 6.88 -5.26 2.16
C ILE A 10 7.39 -3.85 1.83
N GLY A 11 8.59 -3.77 1.26
CA GLY A 11 9.36 -2.55 1.06
C GLY A 11 10.45 -2.39 2.13
N GLY A 12 11.65 -2.00 1.70
CA GLY A 12 12.84 -1.82 2.53
C GLY A 12 13.33 -0.37 2.59
N GLY A 13 12.49 0.60 2.25
CA GLY A 13 12.74 2.03 2.32
C GLY A 13 12.89 2.58 3.73
N GLN A 14 12.89 3.91 3.84
CA GLN A 14 13.11 4.61 5.11
C GLN A 14 12.00 4.36 6.13
N LEU A 15 10.76 4.15 5.69
CA LEU A 15 9.63 3.92 6.60
C LEU A 15 9.71 2.51 7.21
N GLY A 16 10.09 1.51 6.42
CA GLY A 16 10.39 0.15 6.85
C GLY A 16 11.57 0.14 7.81
N ARG A 17 12.63 0.92 7.53
CA ARG A 17 13.74 1.11 8.47
C ARG A 17 13.27 1.67 9.81
N MET A 18 12.52 2.77 9.80
CA MET A 18 11.98 3.39 11.03
C MET A 18 11.05 2.43 11.80
N PHE A 19 10.27 1.62 11.08
CA PHE A 19 9.44 0.59 11.69
C PHE A 19 10.30 -0.44 12.44
N ILE A 20 11.38 -0.92 11.83
CA ILE A 20 12.28 -1.89 12.46
C ILE A 20 12.99 -1.26 13.67
N GLU A 21 13.44 -0.01 13.57
CA GLU A 21 14.08 0.71 14.68
C GLU A 21 13.20 0.74 15.94
N GLU A 22 11.87 0.90 15.78
CA GLU A 22 10.92 0.79 16.89
C GLU A 22 10.63 -0.67 17.30
N ALA A 23 10.55 -1.59 16.34
CA ALA A 23 10.31 -3.01 16.60
C ALA A 23 11.45 -3.68 17.40
N LEU A 24 12.69 -3.22 17.24
CA LEU A 24 13.87 -3.72 17.97
C LEU A 24 13.78 -3.56 19.50
N ARG A 25 12.88 -2.72 20.00
CA ARG A 25 12.61 -2.58 21.44
C ARG A 25 11.81 -3.75 22.01
N TYR A 26 11.22 -4.57 21.13
CA TYR A 26 10.43 -5.74 21.47
C TYR A 26 11.18 -7.01 21.09
N ASN A 27 10.83 -8.14 21.70
CA ASN A 27 11.39 -9.44 21.34
C ASN A 27 10.71 -10.00 20.06
N ILE A 28 10.87 -9.30 18.94
CA ILE A 28 10.23 -9.55 17.64
C ILE A 28 11.30 -9.55 16.55
N GLU A 29 11.15 -10.39 15.53
CA GLU A 29 12.01 -10.36 14.34
C GLU A 29 11.32 -9.63 13.19
N CYS A 30 12.11 -8.97 12.35
CA CYS A 30 11.62 -8.28 11.16
C CYS A 30 12.34 -8.81 9.93
N ILE A 31 11.57 -9.28 8.94
CA ILE A 31 12.04 -9.71 7.63
C ILE A 31 11.51 -8.73 6.59
N ILE A 32 12.34 -8.32 5.65
CA ILE A 32 11.94 -7.38 4.59
C ILE A 32 11.97 -8.04 3.21
N VAL A 33 11.13 -7.55 2.29
CA VAL A 33 11.28 -7.74 0.84
C VAL A 33 11.57 -6.40 0.19
N ASP A 34 12.65 -6.32 -0.58
CA ASP A 34 12.95 -5.18 -1.44
C ASP A 34 13.86 -5.62 -2.60
N ALA A 35 13.74 -4.97 -3.77
CA ALA A 35 14.55 -5.28 -4.94
C ALA A 35 15.98 -4.74 -4.82
N ASP A 36 16.18 -3.63 -4.10
CA ASP A 36 17.50 -3.07 -3.84
C ASP A 36 18.16 -3.80 -2.66
N LYS A 37 19.27 -4.50 -2.93
CA LYS A 37 20.12 -5.18 -1.94
C LYS A 37 20.61 -4.24 -0.85
N ASN A 38 20.75 -2.96 -1.15
CA ASN A 38 21.24 -1.92 -0.24
C ASN A 38 20.12 -0.97 0.22
N CYS A 39 18.86 -1.41 0.15
CA CYS A 39 17.72 -0.62 0.62
C CYS A 39 17.91 -0.17 2.09
N PRO A 40 17.37 0.99 2.48
CA PRO A 40 17.59 1.57 3.81
C PRO A 40 17.38 0.63 5.01
N ALA A 41 16.43 -0.30 4.93
CA ALA A 41 16.10 -1.24 6.00
C ALA A 41 17.02 -2.48 6.06
N SER A 42 17.75 -2.81 4.99
CA SER A 42 18.54 -4.06 4.91
C SER A 42 19.65 -4.15 5.96
N VAL A 43 20.14 -3.00 6.43
CA VAL A 43 21.20 -2.90 7.44
C VAL A 43 20.76 -3.31 8.85
N ILE A 44 19.45 -3.32 9.14
CA ILE A 44 18.90 -3.60 10.48
C ILE A 44 17.83 -4.71 10.48
N ALA A 45 17.36 -5.14 9.31
CA ALA A 45 16.46 -6.28 9.19
C ALA A 45 17.16 -7.58 9.63
N HIS A 46 16.40 -8.51 10.21
CA HIS A 46 16.93 -9.82 10.61
C HIS A 46 17.18 -10.71 9.38
N GLU A 47 16.36 -10.55 8.35
CA GLU A 47 16.56 -11.16 7.03
C GLU A 47 16.03 -10.21 5.94
N HIS A 48 16.70 -10.22 4.79
CA HIS A 48 16.27 -9.50 3.58
C HIS A 48 16.09 -10.47 2.42
N ILE A 49 14.85 -10.58 1.94
CA ILE A 49 14.51 -11.27 0.70
C ILE A 49 14.67 -10.27 -0.46
N VAL A 50 15.70 -10.48 -1.28
CA VAL A 50 15.95 -9.63 -2.44
C VAL A 50 14.97 -9.99 -3.56
N GLY A 51 14.01 -9.11 -3.84
CA GLY A 51 13.00 -9.36 -4.87
C GLY A 51 12.01 -8.20 -5.02
N SER A 52 11.35 -8.15 -6.17
CA SER A 52 10.39 -7.08 -6.48
C SER A 52 9.10 -7.24 -5.67
N ILE A 53 8.68 -6.14 -5.03
CA ILE A 53 7.35 -6.03 -4.39
C ILE A 53 6.19 -5.98 -5.40
N SER A 54 6.51 -5.88 -6.69
CA SER A 54 5.55 -5.97 -7.80
C SER A 54 5.40 -7.40 -8.35
N GLU A 55 6.02 -8.40 -7.71
CA GLU A 55 5.97 -9.80 -8.12
C GLU A 55 5.42 -10.68 -7.00
N ALA A 56 4.68 -11.74 -7.35
CA ALA A 56 4.10 -12.64 -6.36
C ALA A 56 5.16 -13.43 -5.59
N ALA A 57 6.20 -13.94 -6.27
CA ALA A 57 7.12 -14.92 -5.68
C ALA A 57 7.86 -14.39 -4.42
N PRO A 58 8.46 -13.18 -4.43
CA PRO A 58 9.09 -12.64 -3.21
C PRO A 58 8.08 -12.42 -2.07
N LEU A 59 6.85 -11.99 -2.39
CA LEU A 59 5.79 -11.77 -1.39
C LEU A 59 5.34 -13.08 -0.74
N MET A 60 5.25 -14.17 -1.53
CA MET A 60 4.92 -15.50 -1.01
C MET A 60 6.03 -16.04 -0.10
N GLN A 61 7.30 -15.87 -0.52
CA GLN A 61 8.45 -16.26 0.31
C GLN A 61 8.46 -15.51 1.66
N LEU A 62 8.16 -14.21 1.65
CA LEU A 62 8.03 -13.44 2.88
C LEU A 62 6.88 -13.96 3.75
N ALA A 63 5.73 -14.25 3.14
CA ALA A 63 4.56 -14.75 3.83
C ALA A 63 4.78 -16.12 4.50
N GLU A 64 5.64 -16.97 3.94
CA GLU A 64 5.99 -18.27 4.54
C GLU A 64 6.86 -18.11 5.79
N LYS A 65 7.63 -17.03 5.91
CA LYS A 65 8.62 -16.82 6.97
C LYS A 65 8.16 -15.97 8.15
N CYS A 66 7.05 -15.26 8.03
CA CYS A 66 6.55 -14.37 9.08
C CYS A 66 5.26 -14.87 9.73
N ASP A 67 4.82 -14.24 10.81
CA ASP A 67 3.48 -14.44 11.40
C ASP A 67 2.47 -13.43 10.86
N VAL A 68 2.92 -12.19 10.68
CA VAL A 68 2.11 -11.05 10.20
C VAL A 68 2.86 -10.28 9.13
N LEU A 69 2.14 -9.81 8.12
CA LEU A 69 2.67 -8.90 7.11
C LEU A 69 2.17 -7.48 7.34
N THR A 70 3.04 -6.53 7.08
CA THR A 70 2.75 -5.10 6.90
C THR A 70 3.44 -4.60 5.62
N TYR A 71 3.15 -3.39 5.21
CA TYR A 71 3.72 -2.75 4.03
C TYR A 71 4.03 -1.29 4.31
N GLU A 72 5.13 -0.79 3.76
CA GLU A 72 5.53 0.61 3.93
C GLU A 72 5.12 1.54 2.77
N ILE A 73 4.80 0.97 1.60
CA ILE A 73 4.50 1.71 0.38
C ILE A 73 3.18 1.26 -0.22
N GLU A 74 2.53 2.13 -0.97
CA GLU A 74 1.22 1.85 -1.54
C GLU A 74 1.28 1.07 -2.86
N HIS A 75 2.37 1.19 -3.63
CA HIS A 75 2.50 0.56 -4.94
C HIS A 75 3.09 -0.86 -4.83
N ILE A 76 2.23 -1.82 -4.49
CA ILE A 76 2.57 -3.24 -4.30
C ILE A 76 1.66 -4.12 -5.16
N TYR A 77 2.10 -5.34 -5.51
CA TYR A 77 1.26 -6.32 -6.18
C TYR A 77 0.11 -6.81 -5.29
N ILE A 78 -1.01 -6.11 -5.37
CA ILE A 78 -2.14 -6.25 -4.44
C ILE A 78 -2.84 -7.61 -4.52
N ASP A 79 -2.86 -8.23 -5.70
CA ASP A 79 -3.55 -9.50 -5.92
C ASP A 79 -2.94 -10.61 -5.06
N ALA A 80 -1.61 -10.67 -4.97
CA ALA A 80 -0.92 -11.63 -4.10
C ALA A 80 -1.29 -11.43 -2.62
N LEU A 81 -1.42 -10.18 -2.17
CA LEU A 81 -1.78 -9.88 -0.78
C LEU A 81 -3.23 -10.27 -0.47
N LEU A 82 -4.15 -10.03 -1.40
CA LEU A 82 -5.55 -10.46 -1.28
C LEU A 82 -5.67 -11.99 -1.25
N GLU A 83 -4.88 -12.70 -2.04
CA GLU A 83 -4.83 -14.17 -1.97
C GLU A 83 -4.27 -14.68 -0.64
N LEU A 84 -3.21 -14.05 -0.13
CA LEU A 84 -2.65 -14.38 1.18
C LEU A 84 -3.68 -14.15 2.30
N GLU A 85 -4.38 -13.02 2.28
CA GLU A 85 -5.46 -12.73 3.24
C GLU A 85 -6.56 -13.81 3.17
N LYS A 86 -7.00 -14.18 1.96
CA LYS A 86 -7.99 -15.26 1.77
C LYS A 86 -7.53 -16.61 2.30
N LYS A 87 -6.22 -16.90 2.23
CA LYS A 87 -5.60 -18.12 2.77
C LYS A 87 -5.40 -18.06 4.30
N GLY A 88 -5.82 -16.99 4.96
CA GLY A 88 -5.75 -16.84 6.42
C GLY A 88 -4.46 -16.22 6.93
N LYS A 89 -3.59 -15.74 6.03
CA LYS A 89 -2.41 -14.96 6.45
C LYS A 89 -2.88 -13.69 7.15
N LYS A 90 -2.20 -13.31 8.22
CA LYS A 90 -2.48 -12.05 8.92
C LYS A 90 -1.77 -10.90 8.20
N LEU A 91 -2.53 -9.94 7.68
CA LEU A 91 -2.01 -8.71 7.08
C LEU A 91 -2.60 -7.51 7.84
N ILE A 92 -1.74 -6.62 8.30
CA ILE A 92 -2.14 -5.38 8.98
C ILE A 92 -1.37 -4.22 8.33
N PRO A 93 -2.06 -3.23 7.72
CA PRO A 93 -3.50 -3.19 7.48
C PRO A 93 -3.99 -4.28 6.50
N SER A 94 -5.31 -4.46 6.39
CA SER A 94 -5.90 -5.35 5.39
C SER A 94 -5.58 -4.86 3.97
N PRO A 95 -5.20 -5.74 3.02
CA PRO A 95 -4.96 -5.38 1.63
C PRO A 95 -6.17 -4.74 0.94
N LYS A 96 -7.40 -5.00 1.42
CA LYS A 96 -8.60 -4.34 0.89
C LYS A 96 -8.57 -2.83 1.11
N ILE A 97 -7.96 -2.39 2.22
CA ILE A 97 -7.76 -0.97 2.50
C ILE A 97 -6.76 -0.40 1.50
N LEU A 98 -5.64 -1.10 1.27
CA LEU A 98 -4.64 -0.69 0.30
C LEU A 98 -5.24 -0.57 -1.12
N GLN A 99 -6.00 -1.58 -1.55
CA GLN A 99 -6.71 -1.57 -2.83
C GLN A 99 -7.66 -0.36 -2.99
N MET A 100 -8.34 0.04 -1.91
CA MET A 100 -9.23 1.20 -1.91
C MET A 100 -8.45 2.52 -2.07
N ILE A 101 -7.35 2.69 -1.33
CA ILE A 101 -6.60 3.96 -1.31
C ILE A 101 -5.71 4.16 -2.55
N GLN A 102 -5.37 3.07 -3.27
CA GLN A 102 -4.70 3.16 -4.57
C GLN A 102 -5.55 3.86 -5.64
N ASP A 103 -6.86 3.98 -5.42
CA ASP A 103 -7.80 4.64 -6.34
C ASP A 103 -8.47 5.85 -5.66
N LYS A 104 -8.04 7.06 -6.01
CA LYS A 104 -8.57 8.32 -5.46
C LYS A 104 -10.07 8.45 -5.66
N GLY A 105 -10.63 7.92 -6.75
CA GLY A 105 -12.06 7.92 -7.02
C GLY A 105 -12.82 7.00 -6.06
N ALA A 106 -12.34 5.77 -5.88
CA ALA A 106 -12.89 4.83 -4.90
C ALA A 106 -12.78 5.37 -3.47
N GLN A 107 -11.63 5.92 -3.09
CA GLN A 107 -11.40 6.56 -1.79
C GLN A 107 -12.36 7.72 -1.54
N LYS A 108 -12.54 8.60 -2.53
CA LYS A 108 -13.50 9.72 -2.45
C LYS A 108 -14.95 9.25 -2.32
N ASN A 109 -15.34 8.20 -3.05
CA ASN A 109 -16.65 7.58 -2.91
C ASN A 109 -16.85 6.95 -1.53
N PHE A 110 -15.81 6.34 -0.95
CA PHE A 110 -15.83 5.83 0.42
C PHE A 110 -16.08 6.97 1.41
N TYR A 111 -15.38 8.11 1.28
CA TYR A 111 -15.62 9.27 2.14
C TYR A 111 -17.05 9.79 2.03
N ARG A 112 -17.56 9.98 0.80
CA ARG A 112 -18.93 10.42 0.55
C ARG A 112 -19.97 9.49 1.18
N SER A 113 -19.79 8.17 1.01
CA SER A 113 -20.74 7.16 1.50
C SER A 113 -20.74 7.03 3.03
N ASN A 114 -19.64 7.42 3.69
CA ASN A 114 -19.48 7.36 5.15
C ASN A 114 -19.59 8.73 5.82
N ASN A 115 -20.09 9.76 5.11
CA ASN A 115 -20.20 11.14 5.62
C ASN A 115 -18.88 11.72 6.17
N ILE A 116 -17.74 11.30 5.60
CA ILE A 116 -16.43 11.87 5.92
C ILE A 116 -16.23 13.10 5.02
N PRO A 117 -15.94 14.29 5.60
CA PRO A 117 -15.75 15.50 4.81
C PRO A 117 -14.66 15.36 3.75
N THR A 118 -14.97 15.77 2.52
CA THR A 118 -14.02 15.81 1.42
C THR A 118 -14.40 16.89 0.42
N ALA A 119 -13.43 17.43 -0.33
CA ALA A 119 -13.72 18.41 -1.38
C ALA A 119 -14.69 17.84 -2.43
N ASP A 120 -15.61 18.66 -2.93
CA ASP A 120 -16.53 18.27 -4.02
C ASP A 120 -15.73 17.71 -5.21
N PHE A 121 -16.24 16.66 -5.81
CA PHE A 121 -15.54 15.90 -6.84
C PHE A 121 -16.52 15.18 -7.76
N GLU A 122 -16.07 14.97 -8.98
CA GLU A 122 -16.71 14.11 -9.97
C GLU A 122 -15.67 13.19 -10.58
N ILE A 123 -16.09 12.00 -11.00
CA ILE A 123 -15.24 11.01 -11.67
C ILE A 123 -15.61 11.01 -13.15
N ALA A 124 -14.62 11.15 -14.02
CA ALA A 124 -14.78 11.06 -15.46
C ALA A 124 -13.93 9.90 -15.99
N SER A 125 -14.57 8.93 -16.63
CA SER A 125 -13.92 7.76 -17.24
C SER A 125 -13.75 7.92 -18.76
N SER A 126 -14.25 9.01 -19.34
CA SER A 126 -14.10 9.30 -20.77
C SER A 126 -14.06 10.81 -21.06
N PRO A 127 -13.52 11.22 -22.23
CA PRO A 127 -13.58 12.62 -22.66
C PRO A 127 -15.00 13.18 -22.79
N ALA A 128 -15.99 12.34 -23.10
CA ALA A 128 -17.39 12.74 -23.20
C ALA A 128 -17.98 13.04 -21.82
N GLU A 129 -17.74 12.16 -20.83
CA GLU A 129 -18.15 12.38 -19.43
C GLU A 129 -17.50 13.63 -18.86
N TRP A 130 -16.20 13.82 -19.11
CA TRP A 130 -15.47 15.02 -18.70
C TRP A 130 -16.14 16.31 -19.19
N LYS A 131 -16.48 16.38 -20.50
CA LYS A 131 -17.17 17.55 -21.07
C LYS A 131 -18.54 17.80 -20.41
N ASN A 132 -19.30 16.73 -20.17
CA ASN A 132 -20.62 16.81 -19.53
C ASN A 132 -20.52 17.32 -18.09
N ILE A 133 -19.54 16.84 -17.32
CA ILE A 133 -19.29 17.27 -15.94
C ILE A 133 -18.98 18.77 -15.90
N LEU A 134 -18.08 19.25 -16.75
CA LEU A 134 -17.71 20.67 -16.79
C LEU A 134 -18.91 21.58 -17.13
N GLN A 135 -19.77 21.16 -18.06
CA GLN A 135 -20.99 21.90 -18.39
C GLN A 135 -21.98 21.96 -17.23
N LYS A 136 -22.16 20.85 -16.50
CA LYS A 136 -23.12 20.75 -15.39
C LYS A 136 -22.68 21.47 -14.12
N LYS A 137 -21.40 21.35 -13.77
CA LYS A 137 -20.88 21.84 -12.49
C LYS A 137 -20.59 23.33 -12.47
N ASN A 138 -20.42 23.95 -13.64
CA ASN A 138 -20.08 25.37 -13.78
C ASN A 138 -18.88 25.79 -12.89
N TRP A 139 -17.89 24.90 -12.73
CA TRP A 139 -16.70 25.17 -11.95
C TRP A 139 -15.77 26.13 -12.69
N ASN A 140 -15.37 27.20 -12.02
CA ASN A 140 -14.40 28.17 -12.54
C ASN A 140 -12.94 27.82 -12.19
N ARG A 141 -12.72 26.95 -11.20
CA ARG A 141 -11.42 26.43 -10.78
C ARG A 141 -11.57 25.00 -10.29
N PHE A 142 -10.75 24.10 -10.81
CA PHE A 142 -10.71 22.70 -10.40
C PHE A 142 -9.31 22.13 -10.61
N ALA A 143 -9.01 21.02 -9.93
CA ALA A 143 -7.82 20.22 -10.16
C ALA A 143 -8.23 18.87 -10.76
N ALA A 144 -7.72 18.58 -11.96
CA ALA A 144 -7.83 17.26 -12.56
C ALA A 144 -6.73 16.36 -11.96
N LYS A 145 -7.07 15.14 -11.55
CA LYS A 145 -6.12 14.15 -11.06
C LYS A 145 -6.52 12.78 -11.60
N LEU A 146 -5.54 12.00 -12.04
CA LEU A 146 -5.70 10.58 -12.31
C LEU A 146 -6.11 9.86 -11.04
N CYS A 147 -7.08 8.96 -11.18
CA CYS A 147 -7.57 8.15 -10.05
C CYS A 147 -6.48 7.24 -9.50
N ARG A 148 -5.59 6.74 -10.36
CA ARG A 148 -4.47 5.86 -10.00
C ARG A 148 -3.15 6.45 -10.45
N ASP A 149 -2.06 5.97 -9.85
CA ASP A 149 -0.66 6.18 -10.25
C ASP A 149 -0.15 7.64 -10.27
N GLY A 150 -1.00 8.62 -9.96
CA GLY A 150 -0.57 10.01 -9.80
C GLY A 150 0.11 10.25 -8.44
N TYR A 151 1.36 10.68 -8.47
CA TYR A 151 2.25 10.90 -7.32
C TYR A 151 3.05 12.22 -7.48
N ASP A 152 3.37 12.91 -6.38
CA ASP A 152 4.13 14.18 -6.36
C ASP A 152 3.63 15.25 -7.37
N GLY A 153 2.31 15.38 -7.49
CA GLY A 153 1.68 16.37 -8.36
C GLY A 153 1.68 16.00 -9.85
N LYS A 154 2.20 14.82 -10.22
CA LYS A 154 2.02 14.23 -11.56
C LYS A 154 0.75 13.40 -11.60
N GLY A 155 0.11 13.37 -12.78
CA GLY A 155 -1.19 12.72 -12.96
C GLY A 155 -2.27 13.45 -12.18
#